data_AF-A0A117S541-F1
#
_entry.id   AF-A0A117S541-F1
#
_cell.length_a   1.000
_cell.length_b   1.000
_cell.length_c   1.000
_cell.angle_alpha   90.00
_cell.angle_beta   90.00
_cell.angle_gamma   90.00
#
_symmetry.space_group_name_H-M   'P 1'
#
loop_
_entity.id
_entity.type
_entity.pdbx_description
1 polymer ?
#
loop_
_entity_poly.entity_id
_entity_poly.type
_entity_poly.pdbx_seq_one_letter_code
_entity_poly.pdbx_strand_id
1 'polypeptide(L)'
;MNQKISGISEQLVKMLVDRTMQLSQGRNAGCFGFVNEDGIIDECTEIVSGGLSGLPLRILLNKISTMKDKSLIEGLNLLPDNTVFVVTRPGKTGLATDVSGVDFFNCPIISIGVKNEGAAGISVVYPKPEYFDLSTKSEEMNIETLASNTMDEEKEVLKTNHELSLKYLEVSEELPQVKFDLKNVDSHKGNGKKWKLPRLAVRSIDKSLAKSLVDESMKVGQGREVAAIGVIDEKGHVTGQGKLVAGGIGYVPSRLLASSFTDISGKSLKVIYSGIIPDNAIIIHTHPGGTGVMHIGDANAGPGTWGRPIIAIGHDKDGKIRGATVIEKADRIFELTDEDEVLNSKFFGAETTEEETQIRNRKFAIAQEFTDLCKPIELN
;
A
#
# COMPACT_ATOMS: atom_id res chain seq x y z
N MET A 1 19.70 13.17 -0.65
CA MET A 1 20.97 12.41 -0.53
C MET A 1 20.65 11.17 0.29
N ASN A 2 20.80 9.96 -0.28
CA ASN A 2 20.66 8.73 0.50
C ASN A 2 22.02 8.42 1.13
N GLN A 3 22.16 8.73 2.41
CA GLN A 3 23.33 8.33 3.18
C GLN A 3 23.41 6.80 3.20
N LYS A 4 24.60 6.25 2.93
CA LYS A 4 24.81 4.81 2.97
C LYS A 4 24.71 4.33 4.42
N ILE A 5 23.89 3.31 4.65
CA ILE A 5 23.73 2.71 5.98
C ILE A 5 24.91 1.75 6.19
N SER A 6 25.68 2.01 7.25
CA SER A 6 26.89 1.28 7.61
C SER A 6 26.63 0.19 8.65
N GLY A 7 25.53 0.29 9.41
CA GLY A 7 25.13 -0.74 10.38
C GLY A 7 23.82 -0.43 11.11
N ILE A 8 23.36 -1.40 11.90
CA ILE A 8 22.21 -1.27 12.81
C ILE A 8 22.61 -1.61 14.24
N SER A 9 22.11 -0.86 15.23
CA SER A 9 22.39 -1.13 16.65
C SER A 9 21.98 -2.57 17.05
N GLU A 10 22.90 -3.30 17.67
CA GLU A 10 22.64 -4.62 18.28
C GLU A 10 21.43 -4.60 19.23
N GLN A 11 21.26 -3.50 19.99
CA GLN A 11 20.16 -3.35 20.94
C GLN A 11 18.80 -3.27 20.22
N LEU A 12 18.72 -2.53 19.11
CA LEU A 12 17.50 -2.45 18.30
C LEU A 12 17.13 -3.82 17.72
N VAL A 13 18.11 -4.52 17.16
CA VAL A 13 17.90 -5.88 16.61
C VAL A 13 17.38 -6.80 17.69
N LYS A 14 18.02 -6.81 18.86
CA LYS A 14 17.59 -7.62 20.00
C LYS A 14 16.15 -7.31 20.41
N MET A 15 15.79 -6.04 20.55
CA MET A 15 14.42 -5.64 20.92
C MET A 15 13.37 -6.14 19.91
N LEU A 16 13.66 -6.03 18.61
CA LEU A 16 12.77 -6.49 17.54
C LEU A 16 12.65 -8.01 17.48
N VAL A 17 13.76 -8.74 17.63
CA VAL A 17 13.79 -10.21 17.69
C VAL A 17 13.03 -10.71 18.92
N ASP A 18 13.32 -10.19 20.10
CA ASP A 18 12.65 -10.54 21.35
C ASP A 18 11.14 -10.29 21.23
N ARG A 19 10.75 -9.13 20.67
CA ARG A 19 9.34 -8.83 20.44
C ARG A 19 8.68 -9.82 19.48
N THR A 20 9.37 -10.19 18.41
CA THR A 20 8.86 -11.17 17.43
C THR A 20 8.67 -12.55 18.07
N MET A 21 9.62 -12.98 18.91
CA MET A 21 9.51 -14.23 19.66
C MET A 21 8.35 -14.21 20.65
N GLN A 22 8.15 -13.09 21.36
CA GLN A 22 7.01 -12.90 22.26
C GLN A 22 5.66 -12.97 21.54
N LEU A 23 5.58 -12.41 20.33
CA LEU A 23 4.35 -12.45 19.53
C LEU A 23 4.01 -13.86 19.05
N SER A 24 5.04 -14.67 18.76
CA SER A 24 4.92 -16.03 18.22
C SER A 24 4.08 -16.08 16.92
N GLN A 25 3.69 -17.28 16.49
CA GLN A 25 2.73 -17.53 15.40
C GLN A 25 3.09 -16.90 14.05
N GLY A 26 4.38 -16.70 13.78
CA GLY A 26 4.85 -16.12 12.51
C GLY A 26 4.50 -14.64 12.34
N ARG A 27 4.17 -13.92 13.42
CA ARG A 27 3.87 -12.48 13.38
C ARG A 27 5.15 -11.66 13.35
N ASN A 28 5.19 -10.65 12.49
CA ASN A 28 6.29 -9.70 12.45
C ASN A 28 6.16 -8.60 13.49
N ALA A 29 7.27 -7.92 13.74
CA ALA A 29 7.36 -6.66 14.49
C ALA A 29 8.11 -5.65 13.61
N GLY A 30 7.83 -4.36 13.79
CA GLY A 30 8.50 -3.34 13.02
C GLY A 30 8.46 -1.97 13.69
N CYS A 31 9.32 -1.08 13.20
CA CYS A 31 9.41 0.31 13.61
C CYS A 31 10.02 1.14 12.48
N PHE A 32 10.00 2.45 12.64
CA PHE A 32 10.86 3.32 11.85
C PHE A 32 12.15 3.58 12.61
N GLY A 33 13.29 3.34 11.94
CA GLY A 33 14.62 3.71 12.43
C GLY A 33 15.08 5.02 11.82
N PHE A 34 16.07 5.66 12.44
CA PHE A 34 16.69 6.88 11.94
C PHE A 34 18.20 6.66 11.81
N VAL A 35 18.74 7.08 10.66
CA VAL A 35 20.18 6.98 10.35
C VAL A 35 20.87 8.23 10.88
N ASN A 36 21.93 8.04 11.65
CA ASN A 36 22.78 9.11 12.17
C ASN A 36 23.87 9.53 11.16
N GLU A 37 24.71 10.50 11.53
CA GLU A 37 25.79 11.02 10.67
C GLU A 37 26.87 9.98 10.30
N ASP A 38 27.02 8.91 11.08
CA ASP A 38 27.96 7.81 10.82
C ASP A 38 27.35 6.71 9.93
N GLY A 39 26.09 6.88 9.51
CA GLY A 39 25.36 5.88 8.73
C GLY A 39 24.78 4.74 9.57
N ILE A 40 24.74 4.89 10.90
CA ILE A 40 24.26 3.85 11.81
C ILE A 40 22.79 4.12 12.16
N ILE A 41 21.97 3.06 12.20
CA ILE A 41 20.62 3.13 12.75
C ILE A 41 20.73 2.96 14.27
N ASP A 42 20.74 4.09 14.98
CA ASP A 42 20.94 4.18 16.43
C ASP A 42 19.74 4.76 17.17
N GLU A 43 18.61 4.95 16.48
CA GLU A 43 17.39 5.51 17.04
C GLU A 43 16.17 4.89 16.34
N CYS A 44 15.10 4.59 17.07
CA CYS A 44 13.87 4.04 16.48
C CYS A 44 12.59 4.44 17.21
N THR A 45 11.49 4.53 16.48
CA THR A 45 10.16 4.66 17.09
C THR A 45 9.81 3.46 17.94
N GLU A 46 8.76 3.58 18.75
CA GLU A 46 8.18 2.43 19.47
C GLU A 46 7.90 1.27 18.50
N ILE A 47 8.22 0.05 18.93
CA ILE A 47 8.00 -1.17 18.15
C ILE A 47 6.51 -1.47 18.09
N VAL A 48 6.03 -1.66 16.88
CA VAL A 48 4.65 -2.05 16.58
C VAL A 48 4.61 -3.53 16.22
N SER A 49 3.62 -4.22 16.76
CA SER A 49 3.38 -5.64 16.49
C SER A 49 2.50 -5.83 15.26
N GLY A 50 2.82 -6.81 14.43
CA GLY A 50 2.01 -7.21 13.29
C GLY A 50 0.69 -7.85 13.75
N GLY A 51 -0.40 -7.52 13.05
CA GLY A 51 -1.72 -8.11 13.22
C GLY A 51 -2.06 -9.11 12.11
N LEU A 52 -3.35 -9.45 11.98
CA LEU A 52 -3.84 -10.40 10.97
C LEU A 52 -3.45 -10.02 9.53
N SER A 53 -3.42 -8.72 9.24
CA SER A 53 -3.10 -8.17 7.92
C SER A 53 -1.62 -7.75 7.78
N GLY A 54 -0.73 -8.22 8.66
CA GLY A 54 0.67 -7.78 8.71
C GLY A 54 0.88 -6.56 9.60
N LEU A 55 1.92 -5.76 9.31
CA LEU A 55 2.22 -4.58 10.13
C LEU A 55 1.20 -3.46 9.91
N PRO A 56 0.57 -2.94 10.99
CA PRO A 56 -0.40 -1.86 10.88
C PRO A 56 0.32 -0.53 10.56
N LEU A 57 0.20 -0.10 9.31
CA LEU A 57 0.99 1.01 8.77
C LEU A 57 0.55 2.36 9.34
N ARG A 58 -0.76 2.54 9.61
CA ARG A 58 -1.24 3.79 10.21
C ARG A 58 -0.77 3.90 11.66
N ILE A 59 -0.82 2.82 12.44
CA ILE A 59 -0.25 2.79 13.79
C ILE A 59 1.25 3.11 13.78
N LEU A 60 2.02 2.53 12.84
CA LEU A 60 3.45 2.83 12.67
C LEU A 60 3.71 4.30 12.35
N LEU A 61 3.01 4.85 11.34
CA LEU A 61 3.16 6.25 10.95
C LEU A 61 2.73 7.21 12.08
N ASN A 62 1.75 6.80 12.89
CA ASN A 62 1.29 7.58 14.04
C ASN A 62 2.36 7.73 15.14
N LYS A 63 3.40 6.88 15.16
CA LYS A 63 4.56 7.04 16.05
C LYS A 63 5.48 8.20 15.62
N ILE A 64 5.43 8.60 14.34
CA ILE A 64 6.21 9.73 13.80
C ILE A 64 5.38 11.00 13.74
N SER A 65 4.13 10.92 13.30
CA SER A 65 3.27 12.10 13.15
C SER A 65 1.81 11.70 13.29
N THR A 66 0.97 12.57 13.86
CA THR A 66 -0.45 12.26 14.05
C THR A 66 -1.13 11.86 12.75
N MET A 67 -1.65 10.63 12.67
CA MET A 67 -2.34 10.09 11.49
C MET A 67 -3.84 10.41 11.44
N LYS A 68 -4.37 11.06 12.49
CA LYS A 68 -5.74 11.56 12.51
C LYS A 68 -6.02 12.40 11.26
N ASP A 69 -7.11 12.05 10.58
CA ASP A 69 -7.63 12.72 9.38
C ASP A 69 -6.69 12.72 8.16
N LYS A 70 -5.74 11.78 8.10
CA LYS A 70 -4.74 11.66 7.02
C LYS A 70 -4.81 10.28 6.37
N SER A 71 -4.61 10.25 5.06
CA SER A 71 -4.31 9.03 4.28
C SER A 71 -2.88 8.53 4.53
N LEU A 72 -2.58 7.30 4.09
CA LEU A 72 -1.22 6.75 4.20
C LEU A 72 -0.20 7.64 3.46
N ILE A 73 -0.48 8.08 2.24
CA ILE A 73 0.45 8.90 1.46
C ILE A 73 0.77 10.23 2.16
N GLU A 74 -0.21 10.85 2.81
CA GLU A 74 0.00 12.05 3.62
C GLU A 74 0.93 11.78 4.80
N GLY A 75 0.74 10.65 5.50
CA GLY A 75 1.64 10.20 6.57
C GLY A 75 3.06 9.90 6.09
N LEU A 76 3.19 9.18 4.96
CA LEU A 76 4.49 8.87 4.35
C LEU A 76 5.27 10.12 3.98
N ASN A 77 4.58 11.18 3.55
CA ASN A 77 5.21 12.45 3.21
C ASN A 77 5.72 13.25 4.42
N LEU A 78 5.37 12.84 5.64
CA LEU A 78 5.86 13.43 6.88
C LEU A 78 7.10 12.71 7.43
N LEU A 79 7.52 11.60 6.82
CA LEU A 79 8.76 10.90 7.21
C LEU A 79 9.99 11.80 6.97
N PRO A 80 10.92 11.89 7.94
CA PRO A 80 12.26 12.44 7.73
C PRO A 80 13.03 11.77 6.58
N ASP A 81 13.96 12.51 6.01
CA ASP A 81 14.78 12.02 4.90
C ASP A 81 15.77 10.92 5.34
N ASN A 82 16.12 10.86 6.64
CA ASN A 82 17.00 9.84 7.22
C ASN A 82 16.23 8.63 7.80
N THR A 83 14.93 8.49 7.50
CA THR A 83 14.11 7.38 7.97
C THR A 83 14.41 6.09 7.23
N VAL A 84 14.40 4.97 7.95
CA VAL A 84 14.38 3.61 7.42
C VAL A 84 13.20 2.84 8.00
N PHE A 85 12.62 1.92 7.24
CA PHE A 85 11.61 1.01 7.78
C PHE A 85 12.27 -0.30 8.21
N VAL A 86 12.19 -0.65 9.49
CA VAL A 86 12.79 -1.87 10.03
C VAL A 86 11.68 -2.86 10.35
N VAL A 87 11.78 -4.08 9.82
CA VAL A 87 10.78 -5.14 9.99
C VAL A 87 11.43 -6.49 10.22
N THR A 88 10.85 -7.29 11.12
CA THR A 88 11.25 -8.68 11.31
C THR A 88 10.52 -9.60 10.35
N ARG A 89 11.18 -10.69 9.97
CA ARG A 89 10.68 -11.72 9.06
C ARG A 89 10.81 -13.09 9.75
N PRO A 90 9.81 -13.50 10.56
CA PRO A 90 9.84 -14.80 11.24
C PRO A 90 9.89 -15.95 10.23
N GLY A 91 10.72 -16.95 10.50
CA GLY A 91 10.94 -18.10 9.62
C GLY A 91 11.84 -17.83 8.41
N LYS A 92 12.37 -16.60 8.28
CA LYS A 92 13.24 -16.19 7.16
C LYS A 92 14.64 -15.81 7.66
N THR A 93 15.60 -15.72 6.74
CA THR A 93 16.98 -15.30 7.02
C THR A 93 17.20 -13.79 6.93
N GLY A 94 16.17 -13.03 6.55
CA GLY A 94 16.25 -11.57 6.35
C GLY A 94 16.46 -11.17 4.90
N LEU A 95 16.69 -12.14 3.99
CA LEU A 95 16.76 -11.89 2.54
C LEU A 95 15.46 -11.25 2.02
N ALA A 96 15.59 -10.20 1.21
CA ALA A 96 14.45 -9.62 0.52
C ALA A 96 14.02 -10.51 -0.66
N THR A 97 12.72 -10.63 -0.88
CA THR A 97 12.15 -11.42 -1.99
C THR A 97 11.21 -10.60 -2.86
N ASP A 98 11.17 -9.29 -2.64
CA ASP A 98 10.40 -8.31 -3.39
C ASP A 98 10.97 -6.91 -3.13
N VAL A 99 10.54 -5.94 -3.93
CA VAL A 99 10.94 -4.52 -3.81
C VAL A 99 9.73 -3.60 -3.60
N SER A 100 8.57 -4.16 -3.24
CA SER A 100 7.32 -3.40 -3.07
C SER A 100 7.42 -2.37 -1.93
N GLY A 101 8.12 -2.72 -0.85
CA GLY A 101 8.34 -1.83 0.29
C GLY A 101 9.15 -0.59 -0.08
N VAL A 102 10.29 -0.74 -0.76
CA VAL A 102 11.10 0.43 -1.17
C VAL A 102 10.35 1.32 -2.15
N ASP A 103 9.51 0.75 -3.01
CA ASP A 103 8.67 1.51 -3.93
C ASP A 103 7.57 2.30 -3.20
N PHE A 104 6.89 1.67 -2.25
CA PHE A 104 5.79 2.32 -1.53
C PHE A 104 6.28 3.40 -0.56
N PHE A 105 7.28 3.09 0.28
CA PHE A 105 7.78 4.03 1.30
C PHE A 105 8.79 5.04 0.76
N ASN A 106 9.46 4.72 -0.35
CA ASN A 106 10.60 5.47 -0.88
C ASN A 106 11.67 5.78 0.18
N CYS A 107 11.95 4.80 1.04
CA CYS A 107 13.04 4.82 2.02
C CYS A 107 13.68 3.42 2.09
N PRO A 108 14.89 3.29 2.67
CA PRO A 108 15.51 1.98 2.84
C PRO A 108 14.67 1.07 3.75
N ILE A 109 14.58 -0.21 3.38
CA ILE A 109 13.87 -1.24 4.14
C ILE A 109 14.89 -2.19 4.72
N ILE A 110 14.90 -2.33 6.05
CA ILE A 110 15.74 -3.27 6.79
C ILE A 110 14.90 -4.48 7.15
N SER A 111 15.32 -5.67 6.69
CA SER A 111 14.66 -6.94 6.99
C SER A 111 15.51 -7.77 7.94
N ILE A 112 15.01 -8.04 9.14
CA ILE A 112 15.66 -8.88 10.15
C ILE A 112 15.04 -10.27 10.12
N GLY A 113 15.79 -11.28 9.66
CA GLY A 113 15.35 -12.66 9.71
C GLY A 113 15.34 -13.20 11.14
N VAL A 114 14.28 -13.90 11.54
CA VAL A 114 14.18 -14.53 12.87
C VAL A 114 14.03 -16.05 12.72
N LYS A 115 15.04 -16.79 13.20
CA LYS A 115 15.06 -18.26 13.26
C LYS A 115 15.77 -18.72 14.52
N ASN A 116 15.42 -19.91 15.01
CA ASN A 116 16.08 -20.57 16.14
C ASN A 116 16.30 -19.63 17.34
N GLU A 117 15.25 -18.86 17.69
CA GLU A 117 15.26 -17.92 18.82
C GLU A 117 16.30 -16.79 18.72
N GLY A 118 16.70 -16.41 17.51
CA GLY A 118 17.65 -15.32 17.28
C GLY A 118 17.54 -14.66 15.91
N ALA A 119 18.38 -13.65 15.69
CA ALA A 119 18.57 -13.05 14.38
C ALA A 119 19.34 -14.01 13.46
N ALA A 120 18.76 -14.37 12.32
CA ALA A 120 19.37 -15.25 11.33
C ALA A 120 20.22 -14.48 10.29
N GLY A 121 19.90 -13.20 10.09
CA GLY A 121 20.55 -12.33 9.13
C GLY A 121 19.78 -11.02 9.01
N ILE A 122 20.45 -9.97 8.56
CA ILE A 122 19.87 -8.65 8.39
C ILE A 122 20.24 -8.16 7.01
N SER A 123 19.25 -7.71 6.26
CA SER A 123 19.47 -7.13 4.94
C SER A 123 18.92 -5.72 4.86
N VAL A 124 19.47 -4.95 3.93
CA VAL A 124 18.97 -3.63 3.53
C VAL A 124 18.63 -3.65 2.05
N VAL A 125 17.47 -3.09 1.70
CA VAL A 125 17.13 -2.74 0.32
C VAL A 125 17.00 -1.23 0.23
N TYR A 126 17.76 -0.61 -0.67
CA TYR A 126 17.71 0.84 -0.89
C TYR A 126 16.67 1.18 -1.97
N PRO A 127 16.00 2.34 -1.87
CA PRO A 127 15.15 2.84 -2.94
C PRO A 127 16.01 3.26 -4.14
N LYS A 128 15.94 2.49 -5.23
CA LYS A 128 16.68 2.73 -6.48
C LYS A 128 15.72 2.74 -7.67
N PRO A 129 15.95 3.58 -8.70
CA PRO A 129 15.11 3.63 -9.91
C PRO A 129 14.79 2.26 -10.51
N GLU A 130 15.81 1.42 -10.67
CA GLU A 130 15.68 0.08 -11.25
C GLU A 130 14.80 -0.87 -10.41
N TYR A 131 14.67 -0.62 -9.11
CA TYR A 131 13.80 -1.43 -8.24
C TYR A 131 12.34 -1.02 -8.39
N PHE A 132 12.06 0.26 -8.66
CA PHE A 132 10.71 0.71 -8.98
C PHE A 132 10.26 0.17 -10.34
N ASP A 133 11.18 0.10 -11.30
CA ASP A 133 10.91 -0.52 -12.61
C ASP A 133 10.69 -2.03 -12.45
N LEU A 134 11.42 -2.71 -11.56
CA LEU A 134 11.16 -4.11 -11.18
C LEU A 134 9.75 -4.30 -10.59
N SER A 135 9.30 -3.43 -9.68
CA SER A 135 7.92 -3.46 -9.17
C SER A 135 6.90 -3.31 -10.31
N THR A 136 7.15 -2.42 -11.27
CA THR A 136 6.28 -2.24 -12.44
C THR A 136 6.16 -3.54 -13.22
N LYS A 137 7.30 -4.15 -13.56
CA LYS A 137 7.34 -5.42 -14.27
C LYS A 137 6.60 -6.53 -13.51
N SER A 138 6.71 -6.55 -12.18
CA SER A 138 5.97 -7.50 -11.34
C SER A 138 4.46 -7.34 -11.48
N GLU A 139 3.95 -6.10 -11.47
CA GLU A 139 2.53 -5.84 -11.68
C GLU A 139 2.10 -6.24 -13.10
N GLU A 140 2.90 -5.93 -14.13
CA GLU A 140 2.65 -6.34 -15.52
C GLU A 140 2.56 -7.86 -15.67
N MET A 141 3.50 -8.62 -15.11
CA MET A 141 3.49 -10.10 -15.17
C MET A 141 2.26 -10.70 -14.49
N ASN A 142 1.82 -10.13 -13.36
CA ASN A 142 0.59 -10.58 -12.69
C ASN A 142 -0.64 -10.38 -13.59
N ILE A 143 -0.68 -9.26 -14.33
CA ILE A 143 -1.76 -8.97 -15.27
C ILE A 143 -1.68 -9.86 -16.52
N GLU A 144 -0.49 -10.08 -17.07
CA GLU A 144 -0.28 -10.98 -18.21
C GLU A 144 -0.66 -12.41 -17.89
N THR A 145 -0.36 -12.89 -16.68
CA THR A 145 -0.75 -14.24 -16.22
C THR A 145 -2.27 -14.40 -16.23
N LEU A 146 -3.02 -13.36 -15.87
CA LEU A 146 -4.48 -13.38 -15.93
C LEU A 146 -5.04 -13.24 -17.35
N ALA A 147 -4.25 -12.67 -18.26
CA ALA A 147 -4.65 -12.41 -19.65
C ALA A 147 -4.31 -13.55 -20.61
N SER A 148 -3.45 -14.49 -20.21
CA SER A 148 -3.05 -15.62 -21.06
C SER A 148 -4.25 -16.53 -21.38
N ASN A 149 -4.41 -16.87 -22.66
CA ASN A 149 -5.54 -17.66 -23.16
C ASN A 149 -5.14 -19.11 -23.49
N THR A 150 -3.84 -19.40 -23.49
CA THR A 150 -3.32 -20.74 -23.77
C THR A 150 -2.31 -21.17 -22.73
N MET A 151 -2.17 -22.49 -22.55
CA MET A 151 -1.15 -23.06 -21.65
C MET A 151 0.27 -22.66 -22.05
N ASP A 152 0.54 -22.45 -23.34
CA ASP A 152 1.89 -22.10 -23.79
C ASP A 152 2.19 -20.62 -23.54
N GLU A 153 1.23 -19.72 -23.73
CA GLU A 153 1.35 -18.32 -23.29
C GLU A 153 1.59 -18.23 -21.78
N GLU A 154 0.78 -18.95 -20.98
CA GLU A 154 0.92 -18.95 -19.53
C GLU A 154 2.29 -19.49 -19.08
N LYS A 155 2.80 -20.56 -19.73
CA LYS A 155 4.16 -21.07 -19.46
C LYS A 155 5.25 -20.03 -19.69
N GLU A 156 5.17 -19.24 -20.77
CA GLU A 156 6.18 -18.21 -21.05
C GLU A 156 6.11 -17.04 -20.06
N VAL A 157 4.91 -16.64 -19.65
CA VAL A 157 4.73 -15.63 -18.58
C VAL A 157 5.30 -16.15 -17.26
N LEU A 158 5.01 -17.39 -16.89
CA LEU A 158 5.54 -18.01 -15.66
C LEU A 158 7.07 -18.14 -15.67
N LYS A 159 7.69 -18.46 -16.82
CA LYS A 159 9.16 -18.45 -16.96
C LYS A 159 9.71 -17.05 -16.70
N THR A 160 9.13 -16.03 -17.32
CA THR A 160 9.54 -14.63 -17.14
C THR A 160 9.38 -14.17 -15.68
N ASN A 161 8.29 -14.58 -15.02
CA ASN A 161 8.05 -14.31 -13.61
C ASN A 161 9.08 -15.01 -12.71
N HIS A 162 9.50 -16.23 -13.06
CA HIS A 162 10.57 -16.93 -12.35
C HIS A 162 11.92 -16.21 -12.49
N GLU A 163 12.27 -15.76 -13.69
CA GLU A 163 13.46 -14.94 -13.91
C GLU A 163 13.43 -13.63 -13.11
N LEU A 164 12.28 -12.97 -13.04
CA LEU A 164 12.07 -11.79 -12.20
C LEU A 164 12.28 -12.11 -10.72
N SER A 165 11.74 -13.24 -10.25
CA SER A 165 11.90 -13.70 -8.87
C SER A 165 13.36 -13.96 -8.51
N LEU A 166 14.16 -14.48 -9.45
CA LEU A 166 15.60 -14.65 -9.25
C LEU A 166 16.32 -13.31 -9.09
N LYS A 167 15.91 -12.26 -9.81
CA LYS A 167 16.49 -10.91 -9.65
C LYS A 167 16.24 -10.34 -8.26
N TYR A 168 15.11 -10.66 -7.62
CA TYR A 168 14.83 -10.20 -6.25
C TYR A 168 15.84 -10.74 -5.23
N LEU A 169 16.49 -11.87 -5.48
CA LEU A 169 17.50 -12.42 -4.57
C LEU A 169 18.76 -11.54 -4.49
N GLU A 170 18.98 -10.70 -5.51
CA GLU A 170 20.18 -9.86 -5.66
C GLU A 170 19.95 -8.39 -5.25
N VAL A 171 18.74 -8.01 -4.83
CA VAL A 171 18.41 -6.59 -4.55
C VAL A 171 18.86 -6.13 -3.18
N SER A 172 19.06 -7.06 -2.24
CA SER A 172 19.37 -6.78 -0.85
C SER A 172 20.84 -6.98 -0.53
N GLU A 173 21.39 -6.07 0.27
CA GLU A 173 22.76 -6.14 0.78
C GLU A 173 22.74 -6.58 2.25
N GLU A 174 23.76 -7.31 2.71
CA GLU A 174 23.91 -7.63 4.14
C GLU A 174 24.17 -6.34 4.93
N LEU A 175 23.51 -6.20 6.08
CA LEU A 175 23.71 -5.08 6.99
C LEU A 175 24.30 -5.58 8.32
N PRO A 176 25.50 -5.14 8.70
CA PRO A 176 26.12 -5.61 9.93
C PRO A 176 25.44 -5.02 11.17
N GLN A 177 25.45 -5.83 12.23
CA GLN A 177 25.11 -5.35 13.57
C GLN A 177 26.33 -4.66 14.18
N VAL A 178 26.11 -3.51 14.81
CA VAL A 178 27.16 -2.73 15.43
C VAL A 178 26.83 -2.43 16.89
N LYS A 179 27.87 -2.43 17.72
CA LYS A 179 27.76 -2.00 19.13
C LYS A 179 27.64 -0.49 19.17
N PHE A 180 26.40 -0.03 19.32
CA PHE A 180 26.07 1.37 19.42
C PHE A 180 24.85 1.54 20.33
N ASP A 181 24.92 2.51 21.23
CA ASP A 181 23.84 2.75 22.20
C ASP A 181 22.58 3.25 21.49
N LEU A 182 21.45 2.59 21.73
CA LEU A 182 20.17 3.00 21.17
C LEU A 182 19.69 4.27 21.89
N LYS A 183 19.50 5.34 21.13
CA LYS A 183 18.94 6.60 21.61
C LYS A 183 17.42 6.51 21.69
N ASN A 184 16.86 7.21 22.67
CA ASN A 184 15.42 7.40 22.75
C ASN A 184 14.96 8.40 21.68
N VAL A 185 13.84 8.07 21.02
CA VAL A 185 13.15 9.02 20.13
C VAL A 185 12.36 10.02 20.96
N ASP A 186 12.58 11.31 20.70
CA ASP A 186 11.59 12.33 21.02
C ASP A 186 10.34 12.08 20.18
N SER A 187 9.21 11.83 20.83
CA SER A 187 7.93 11.62 20.13
C SER A 187 7.67 12.77 19.14
N HIS A 188 7.26 12.41 17.92
CA HIS A 188 6.91 13.33 16.83
C HIS A 188 8.07 13.94 16.01
N LYS A 189 8.99 13.10 15.53
CA LYS A 189 10.03 13.47 14.54
C LYS A 189 9.51 13.67 13.10
N GLY A 190 8.31 14.21 12.90
CA GLY A 190 7.87 14.54 11.52
C GLY A 190 8.82 15.55 10.87
N ASN A 191 9.00 15.48 9.55
CA ASN A 191 9.88 16.40 8.78
C ASN A 191 9.39 17.87 8.72
N GLY A 192 8.40 18.24 9.54
CA GLY A 192 7.81 19.58 9.62
C GLY A 192 6.98 20.01 8.41
N LYS A 193 6.93 19.21 7.33
CA LYS A 193 6.13 19.55 6.15
C LYS A 193 4.64 19.57 6.51
N LYS A 194 3.91 20.52 5.92
CA LYS A 194 2.45 20.57 5.98
C LYS A 194 1.92 20.32 4.59
N TRP A 195 1.79 19.04 4.25
CA TRP A 195 1.13 18.62 3.01
C TRP A 195 -0.14 17.86 3.38
N LYS A 196 -1.27 18.33 2.86
CA LYS A 196 -2.58 17.73 3.06
C LYS A 196 -3.34 17.79 1.74
N LEU A 197 -3.87 16.66 1.32
CA LEU A 197 -4.68 16.57 0.12
C LEU A 197 -6.08 17.14 0.37
N PRO A 198 -6.67 17.85 -0.60
CA PRO A 198 -7.98 18.44 -0.47
C PRO A 198 -9.06 17.38 -0.32
N ARG A 199 -10.17 17.74 0.33
CA ARG A 199 -11.40 16.94 0.32
C ARG A 199 -12.28 17.47 -0.81
N LEU A 200 -12.36 16.70 -1.89
CA LEU A 200 -13.05 17.13 -3.10
C LEU A 200 -14.41 16.44 -3.19
N ALA A 201 -15.42 17.25 -3.47
CA ALA A 201 -16.77 16.78 -3.71
C ALA A 201 -16.92 16.35 -5.17
N VAL A 202 -17.31 15.11 -5.38
CA VAL A 202 -17.60 14.46 -6.65
C VAL A 202 -19.12 14.37 -6.80
N ARG A 203 -19.62 14.88 -7.93
CA ARG A 203 -21.04 14.94 -8.25
C ARG A 203 -21.40 14.13 -9.48
N SER A 204 -20.51 14.12 -10.47
CA SER A 204 -20.76 13.43 -11.75
C SER A 204 -19.47 13.02 -12.43
N ILE A 205 -19.59 12.13 -13.40
CA ILE A 205 -18.52 11.69 -14.29
C ILE A 205 -18.98 11.78 -15.74
N ASP A 206 -18.06 12.11 -16.64
CA ASP A 206 -18.29 12.09 -18.09
C ASP A 206 -18.79 10.70 -18.53
N LYS A 207 -19.98 10.70 -19.13
CA LYS A 207 -20.63 9.50 -19.65
C LYS A 207 -19.80 8.80 -20.71
N SER A 208 -19.06 9.56 -21.53
CA SER A 208 -18.19 8.99 -22.57
C SER A 208 -17.01 8.24 -21.97
N LEU A 209 -16.40 8.78 -20.91
CA LEU A 209 -15.35 8.14 -20.13
C LEU A 209 -15.86 6.84 -19.49
N ALA A 210 -16.99 6.91 -18.77
CA ALA A 210 -17.58 5.73 -18.13
C ALA A 210 -17.87 4.61 -19.15
N LYS A 211 -18.36 4.99 -20.34
CA LYS A 211 -18.57 4.04 -21.43
C LYS A 211 -17.26 3.45 -21.94
N SER A 212 -16.21 4.25 -22.16
CA SER A 212 -14.91 3.73 -22.61
C SER A 212 -14.30 2.74 -21.61
N LEU A 213 -14.41 3.00 -20.30
CA LEU A 213 -14.00 2.07 -19.24
C LEU A 213 -14.73 0.72 -19.34
N VAL A 214 -16.05 0.75 -19.52
CA VAL A 214 -16.85 -0.49 -19.64
C VAL A 214 -16.58 -1.21 -20.95
N ASP A 215 -16.49 -0.49 -22.08
CA ASP A 215 -16.17 -1.07 -23.38
C ASP A 215 -14.80 -1.78 -23.34
N GLU A 216 -13.83 -1.23 -22.61
CA GLU A 216 -12.53 -1.87 -22.41
C GLU A 216 -12.60 -3.05 -21.43
N SER A 217 -13.37 -2.94 -20.34
CA SER A 217 -13.60 -4.05 -19.40
C SER A 217 -14.23 -5.26 -20.10
N MET A 218 -15.14 -5.01 -21.06
CA MET A 218 -15.73 -6.05 -21.89
C MET A 218 -14.74 -6.73 -22.85
N LYS A 219 -13.64 -6.06 -23.22
CA LYS A 219 -12.59 -6.64 -24.09
C LYS A 219 -11.57 -7.46 -23.32
N VAL A 220 -11.14 -7.01 -22.14
CA VAL A 220 -10.03 -7.62 -21.39
C VAL A 220 -10.40 -8.95 -20.71
N GLY A 221 -11.68 -9.27 -20.63
CA GLY A 221 -12.21 -10.55 -20.13
C GLY A 221 -13.09 -10.39 -18.88
N GLN A 222 -13.95 -11.40 -18.64
CA GLN A 222 -14.88 -11.37 -17.52
C GLN A 222 -14.17 -11.33 -16.17
N GLY A 223 -14.68 -10.50 -15.26
CA GLY A 223 -14.19 -10.38 -13.89
C GLY A 223 -12.96 -9.50 -13.73
N ARG A 224 -12.39 -8.96 -14.83
CA ARG A 224 -11.26 -8.04 -14.77
C ARG A 224 -11.73 -6.59 -14.72
N GLU A 225 -11.14 -5.84 -13.81
CA GLU A 225 -11.39 -4.41 -13.67
C GLU A 225 -10.57 -3.63 -14.71
N VAL A 226 -11.09 -2.49 -15.15
CA VAL A 226 -10.34 -1.50 -15.92
C VAL A 226 -10.38 -0.20 -15.16
N ALA A 227 -9.27 0.52 -15.12
CA ALA A 227 -9.16 1.75 -14.37
C ALA A 227 -8.44 2.85 -15.15
N ALA A 228 -8.57 4.06 -14.64
CA ALA A 228 -7.87 5.24 -15.11
C ALA A 228 -7.80 6.28 -13.98
N ILE A 229 -6.90 7.25 -14.14
CA ILE A 229 -6.90 8.47 -13.35
C ILE A 229 -7.64 9.57 -14.11
N GLY A 230 -8.60 10.19 -13.44
CA GLY A 230 -9.28 11.40 -13.90
C GLY A 230 -8.92 12.60 -13.05
N VAL A 231 -9.53 13.75 -13.37
CA VAL A 231 -9.45 14.97 -12.57
C VAL A 231 -10.84 15.50 -12.24
N ILE A 232 -10.96 16.08 -11.05
CA ILE A 232 -12.19 16.72 -10.57
C ILE A 232 -12.10 18.22 -10.85
N ASP A 233 -13.10 18.77 -11.53
CA ASP A 233 -13.23 20.22 -11.75
C ASP A 233 -13.88 20.94 -10.55
N GLU A 234 -13.98 22.27 -10.62
CA GLU A 234 -14.57 23.09 -9.56
C GLU A 234 -16.06 22.80 -9.29
N LYS A 235 -16.77 22.19 -10.24
CA LYS A 235 -18.18 21.81 -10.12
C LYS A 235 -18.34 20.38 -9.57
N GLY A 236 -17.24 19.65 -9.36
CA GLY A 236 -17.26 18.25 -8.96
C GLY A 236 -17.58 17.29 -10.11
N HIS A 237 -17.35 17.71 -11.36
CA HIS A 237 -17.46 16.84 -12.53
C HIS A 237 -16.10 16.22 -12.85
N VAL A 238 -16.11 14.95 -13.22
CA VAL A 238 -14.91 14.14 -13.45
C VAL A 238 -14.71 13.90 -14.94
N THR A 239 -13.52 14.26 -15.41
CA THR A 239 -13.06 14.00 -16.79
C THR A 239 -11.82 13.12 -16.79
N GLY A 240 -11.65 12.34 -17.86
CA GLY A 240 -10.54 11.41 -18.00
C GLY A 240 -9.29 12.13 -18.47
N GLN A 241 -8.17 11.89 -17.82
CA GLN A 241 -6.86 12.40 -18.25
C GLN A 241 -5.83 11.29 -18.47
N GLY A 242 -5.96 10.15 -17.79
CA GLY A 242 -5.13 8.99 -18.01
C GLY A 242 -5.65 8.04 -19.10
N LYS A 243 -4.76 7.16 -19.58
CA LYS A 243 -5.09 6.00 -20.42
C LYS A 243 -5.87 4.96 -19.62
N LEU A 244 -6.65 4.11 -20.30
CA LEU A 244 -7.25 2.96 -19.64
C LEU A 244 -6.18 1.91 -19.35
N VAL A 245 -6.21 1.35 -18.15
CA VAL A 245 -5.33 0.26 -17.74
C VAL A 245 -6.14 -0.92 -17.24
N ALA A 246 -5.76 -2.12 -17.66
CA ALA A 246 -6.43 -3.34 -17.25
C ALA A 246 -5.87 -3.81 -15.91
N GLY A 247 -6.76 -3.99 -14.94
CA GLY A 247 -6.48 -4.58 -13.64
C GLY A 247 -6.61 -6.10 -13.64
N GLY A 248 -6.53 -6.67 -12.43
CA GLY A 248 -6.80 -8.06 -12.16
C GLY A 248 -8.25 -8.30 -11.77
N ILE A 249 -8.51 -9.42 -11.11
CA ILE A 249 -9.84 -9.77 -10.58
C ILE A 249 -9.96 -9.17 -9.18
N GLY A 250 -10.77 -8.12 -9.05
CA GLY A 250 -11.02 -7.43 -7.77
C GLY A 250 -9.88 -6.52 -7.29
N TYR A 251 -8.95 -6.13 -8.17
CA TYR A 251 -7.92 -5.15 -7.85
C TYR A 251 -7.33 -4.48 -9.09
N VAL A 252 -6.82 -3.26 -8.89
CA VAL A 252 -6.05 -2.50 -9.88
C VAL A 252 -4.65 -2.25 -9.32
N PRO A 253 -3.57 -2.69 -10.01
CA PRO A 253 -2.20 -2.45 -9.55
C PRO A 253 -1.87 -0.96 -9.50
N SER A 254 -1.20 -0.49 -8.44
CA SER A 254 -1.05 0.94 -8.17
C SER A 254 -0.05 1.61 -9.10
N ARG A 255 1.00 0.89 -9.55
CA ARG A 255 1.95 1.45 -10.52
C ARG A 255 1.34 1.48 -11.91
N LEU A 256 0.64 0.42 -12.33
CA LEU A 256 -0.07 0.43 -13.61
C LEU A 256 -1.16 1.52 -13.63
N LEU A 257 -1.88 1.73 -12.53
CA LEU A 257 -2.80 2.86 -12.43
C LEU A 257 -2.07 4.20 -12.59
N ALA A 258 -0.93 4.40 -11.94
CA ALA A 258 -0.14 5.62 -12.10
C ALA A 258 0.38 5.81 -13.54
N SER A 259 0.76 4.73 -14.23
CA SER A 259 1.24 4.77 -15.62
C SER A 259 0.16 5.20 -16.62
N SER A 260 -1.11 5.12 -16.23
CA SER A 260 -2.20 5.72 -17.01
C SER A 260 -2.00 7.22 -17.22
N PHE A 261 -1.46 7.92 -16.23
CA PHE A 261 -1.46 9.39 -16.17
C PHE A 261 -0.10 10.02 -16.49
N THR A 262 0.99 9.38 -16.04
CA THR A 262 2.34 9.93 -16.15
C THR A 262 3.36 8.83 -16.43
N ASP A 263 4.54 9.23 -16.93
CA ASP A 263 5.71 8.35 -16.94
C ASP A 263 6.16 8.00 -15.51
N ILE A 264 6.12 6.72 -15.19
CA ILE A 264 6.48 6.16 -13.88
C ILE A 264 7.92 5.61 -13.82
N SER A 265 8.65 5.59 -14.95
CA SER A 265 9.98 5.00 -15.02
C SER A 265 10.94 5.64 -14.02
N GLY A 266 11.63 4.79 -13.27
CA GLY A 266 12.60 5.18 -12.24
C GLY A 266 12.01 5.97 -11.06
N LYS A 267 10.68 5.99 -10.90
CA LYS A 267 9.99 6.76 -9.84
C LYS A 267 9.21 5.83 -8.91
N SER A 268 9.33 6.10 -7.61
CA SER A 268 8.56 5.40 -6.58
C SER A 268 7.12 5.86 -6.53
N LEU A 269 6.22 5.00 -6.06
CA LEU A 269 4.81 5.33 -5.84
C LEU A 269 4.64 6.57 -4.94
N LYS A 270 5.45 6.69 -3.88
CA LYS A 270 5.42 7.89 -3.02
C LYS A 270 5.68 9.16 -3.83
N VAL A 271 6.72 9.18 -4.66
CA VAL A 271 7.07 10.35 -5.48
C VAL A 271 5.96 10.66 -6.47
N ILE A 272 5.41 9.64 -7.12
CA ILE A 272 4.37 9.81 -8.14
C ILE A 272 3.08 10.39 -7.53
N TYR A 273 2.54 9.75 -6.48
CA TYR A 273 1.26 10.14 -5.89
C TYR A 273 1.31 11.40 -5.02
N SER A 274 2.51 11.83 -4.61
CA SER A 274 2.68 13.04 -3.80
C SER A 274 3.19 14.27 -4.54
N GLY A 275 3.80 14.12 -5.71
CA GLY A 275 4.42 15.24 -6.43
C GLY A 275 4.07 15.34 -7.91
N ILE A 276 3.54 14.29 -8.55
CA ILE A 276 3.31 14.27 -10.00
C ILE A 276 1.82 14.18 -10.32
N ILE A 277 1.10 13.24 -9.71
CA ILE A 277 -0.36 13.15 -9.83
C ILE A 277 -0.97 14.36 -9.10
N PRO A 278 -1.83 15.16 -9.75
CA PRO A 278 -2.33 16.39 -9.16
C PRO A 278 -3.21 16.11 -7.94
N ASP A 279 -3.33 17.11 -7.07
CA ASP A 279 -4.10 17.02 -5.83
C ASP A 279 -5.61 16.85 -6.09
N ASN A 280 -6.09 17.26 -7.26
CA ASN A 280 -7.47 17.06 -7.71
C ASN A 280 -7.70 15.80 -8.54
N ALA A 281 -6.75 14.87 -8.55
CA ALA A 281 -6.93 13.58 -9.20
C ALA A 281 -7.98 12.72 -8.49
N ILE A 282 -8.58 11.81 -9.26
CA ILE A 282 -9.53 10.80 -8.81
C ILE A 282 -9.25 9.48 -9.49
N ILE A 283 -9.40 8.39 -8.75
CA ILE A 283 -9.29 7.03 -9.29
C ILE A 283 -10.65 6.60 -9.82
N ILE A 284 -10.70 6.01 -11.00
CA ILE A 284 -11.93 5.54 -11.63
C ILE A 284 -11.69 4.11 -12.07
N HIS A 285 -12.56 3.18 -11.68
CA HIS A 285 -12.47 1.78 -12.10
C HIS A 285 -13.83 1.17 -12.43
N THR A 286 -13.83 0.04 -13.12
CA THR A 286 -15.04 -0.75 -13.38
C THR A 286 -15.28 -1.79 -12.29
N HIS A 287 -16.54 -2.07 -12.02
CA HIS A 287 -17.02 -3.16 -11.16
C HIS A 287 -17.90 -4.10 -11.97
N PRO A 288 -17.33 -5.14 -12.60
CA PRO A 288 -18.10 -6.11 -13.37
C PRO A 288 -19.11 -6.86 -12.49
N GLY A 289 -20.36 -6.95 -12.94
CA GLY A 289 -21.45 -7.69 -12.28
C GLY A 289 -22.25 -6.89 -11.24
N GLY A 290 -21.83 -5.68 -10.89
CA GLY A 290 -22.43 -4.85 -9.83
C GLY A 290 -23.08 -3.55 -10.32
N THR A 291 -23.52 -2.74 -9.36
CA THR A 291 -23.97 -1.34 -9.57
C THR A 291 -22.87 -0.32 -9.29
N GLY A 292 -21.65 -0.80 -8.98
CA GLY A 292 -20.52 0.03 -8.58
C GLY A 292 -20.46 0.30 -7.08
N VAL A 293 -21.13 -0.50 -6.24
CA VAL A 293 -21.00 -0.41 -4.78
C VAL A 293 -19.65 -0.99 -4.37
N MET A 294 -18.86 -0.18 -3.68
CA MET A 294 -17.49 -0.51 -3.28
C MET A 294 -17.41 -1.12 -1.89
N HIS A 295 -16.36 -1.90 -1.67
CA HIS A 295 -16.01 -2.50 -0.39
C HIS A 295 -14.78 -1.83 0.22
N ILE A 296 -14.39 -2.24 1.43
CA ILE A 296 -13.21 -1.74 2.16
C ILE A 296 -11.92 -1.74 1.32
N GLY A 297 -11.77 -2.70 0.39
CA GLY A 297 -10.62 -2.76 -0.51
C GLY A 297 -10.50 -1.51 -1.38
N ASP A 298 -11.59 -1.04 -1.98
CA ASP A 298 -11.59 0.14 -2.85
C ASP A 298 -11.36 1.42 -2.03
N ALA A 299 -12.00 1.51 -0.85
CA ALA A 299 -11.82 2.63 0.07
C ALA A 299 -10.35 2.80 0.47
N ASN A 300 -9.65 1.69 0.72
CA ASN A 300 -8.23 1.69 0.99
C ASN A 300 -7.38 1.93 -0.28
N ALA A 301 -7.79 1.41 -1.44
CA ALA A 301 -7.10 1.62 -2.72
C ALA A 301 -7.23 3.05 -3.26
N GLY A 302 -8.18 3.86 -2.76
CA GLY A 302 -8.30 5.28 -3.07
C GLY A 302 -8.01 6.18 -1.87
N PRO A 303 -9.04 6.64 -1.15
CA PRO A 303 -8.90 7.67 -0.13
C PRO A 303 -8.08 7.24 1.08
N GLY A 304 -8.10 5.95 1.46
CA GLY A 304 -7.31 5.42 2.58
C GLY A 304 -5.80 5.49 2.33
N THR A 305 -5.35 5.02 1.17
CA THR A 305 -3.92 4.97 0.83
C THR A 305 -3.44 6.24 0.14
N TRP A 306 -4.05 6.60 -0.99
CA TRP A 306 -3.59 7.68 -1.87
C TRP A 306 -4.25 9.03 -1.59
N GLY A 307 -5.20 9.07 -0.65
CA GLY A 307 -5.92 10.31 -0.29
C GLY A 307 -6.72 10.91 -1.43
N ARG A 308 -6.98 10.14 -2.50
CA ARG A 308 -7.80 10.54 -3.65
C ARG A 308 -9.16 9.86 -3.56
N PRO A 309 -10.26 10.53 -3.96
CA PRO A 309 -11.54 9.84 -4.14
C PRO A 309 -11.41 8.68 -5.13
N ILE A 310 -12.36 7.75 -5.07
CA ILE A 310 -12.43 6.61 -5.99
C ILE A 310 -13.86 6.41 -6.49
N ILE A 311 -14.03 6.22 -7.80
CA ILE A 311 -15.30 5.94 -8.47
C ILE A 311 -15.30 4.51 -8.98
N ALA A 312 -16.37 3.77 -8.69
CA ALA A 312 -16.65 2.49 -9.35
C ALA A 312 -17.82 2.61 -10.33
N ILE A 313 -17.60 2.15 -11.56
CA ILE A 313 -18.61 2.06 -12.63
C ILE A 313 -19.11 0.62 -12.70
N GLY A 314 -20.31 0.39 -12.20
CA GLY A 314 -20.94 -0.93 -12.26
C GLY A 314 -21.54 -1.21 -13.63
N HIS A 315 -21.28 -2.39 -14.18
CA HIS A 315 -21.90 -2.86 -15.41
C HIS A 315 -22.22 -4.35 -15.35
N ASP A 316 -23.14 -4.81 -16.20
CA ASP A 316 -23.39 -6.25 -16.35
C ASP A 316 -22.56 -6.91 -17.44
N LYS A 317 -22.82 -8.21 -17.62
CA LYS A 317 -22.18 -9.08 -18.62
C LYS A 317 -22.37 -8.63 -20.06
N ASP A 318 -23.34 -7.75 -20.33
CA ASP A 318 -23.64 -7.24 -21.67
C ASP A 318 -23.05 -5.83 -21.86
N GLY A 319 -22.25 -5.35 -20.90
CA GLY A 319 -21.64 -4.01 -20.92
C GLY A 319 -22.63 -2.88 -20.60
N LYS A 320 -23.82 -3.20 -20.09
CA LYS A 320 -24.79 -2.16 -19.72
C LYS A 320 -24.40 -1.58 -18.36
N ILE A 321 -24.09 -0.29 -18.33
CA ILE A 321 -23.85 0.46 -17.08
C ILE A 321 -25.11 0.42 -16.22
N ARG A 322 -24.95 -0.01 -14.97
CA ARG A 322 -26.00 -0.10 -13.94
C ARG A 322 -25.96 1.04 -12.95
N GLY A 323 -24.79 1.66 -12.77
CA GLY A 323 -24.61 2.77 -11.84
C GLY A 323 -23.16 3.21 -11.76
N ALA A 324 -22.95 4.37 -11.13
CA ALA A 324 -21.65 4.87 -10.74
C ALA A 324 -21.75 5.33 -9.29
N THR A 325 -20.81 4.90 -8.46
CA THR A 325 -20.71 5.39 -7.08
C THR A 325 -19.31 5.89 -6.79
N VAL A 326 -19.17 6.72 -5.76
CA VAL A 326 -17.90 7.27 -5.32
C VAL A 326 -17.74 7.09 -3.82
N ILE A 327 -16.50 6.85 -3.38
CA ILE A 327 -16.06 7.04 -2.00
C ILE A 327 -15.12 8.25 -2.00
N GLU A 328 -15.49 9.27 -1.24
CA GLU A 328 -14.70 10.49 -1.10
C GLU A 328 -13.77 10.43 0.10
N LYS A 329 -12.76 11.29 0.12
CA LYS A 329 -11.89 11.45 1.29
C LYS A 329 -12.66 12.05 2.48
N ALA A 330 -13.08 11.20 3.41
CA ALA A 330 -13.80 11.56 4.63
C ALA A 330 -13.06 11.09 5.90
N ASP A 331 -13.31 11.76 7.03
CA ASP A 331 -12.69 11.37 8.32
C ASP A 331 -13.10 9.99 8.78
N ARG A 332 -14.35 9.60 8.46
CA ARG A 332 -14.87 8.28 8.79
C ARG A 332 -14.03 7.14 8.19
N ILE A 333 -13.44 7.34 7.01
CA ILE A 333 -12.55 6.33 6.39
C ILE A 333 -11.35 6.07 7.28
N PHE A 334 -10.70 7.14 7.75
CA PHE A 334 -9.51 7.03 8.58
C PHE A 334 -9.81 6.44 9.95
N GLU A 335 -10.95 6.83 10.56
CA GLU A 335 -11.43 6.23 11.80
C GLU A 335 -11.67 4.73 11.66
N LEU A 336 -12.36 4.30 10.59
CA LEU A 336 -12.63 2.89 10.33
C LEU A 336 -11.35 2.09 10.06
N THR A 337 -10.40 2.65 9.30
CA THR A 337 -9.11 1.98 9.04
C THR A 337 -8.26 1.88 10.33
N ASP A 338 -8.23 2.93 11.15
CA ASP A 338 -7.55 2.91 12.46
C ASP A 338 -8.17 1.85 13.38
N GLU A 339 -9.50 1.75 13.41
CA GLU A 339 -10.21 0.74 14.18
C GLU A 339 -9.91 -0.69 13.68
N ASP A 340 -9.90 -0.92 12.36
CA ASP A 340 -9.55 -2.22 11.78
C ASP A 340 -8.12 -2.66 12.14
N GLU A 341 -7.14 -1.76 12.08
CA GLU A 341 -5.74 -2.06 12.49
C GLU A 341 -5.64 -2.43 13.97
N VAL A 342 -6.40 -1.76 14.85
CA VAL A 342 -6.48 -2.09 16.28
C VAL A 342 -7.10 -3.47 16.49
N LEU A 343 -8.21 -3.78 15.80
CA LEU A 343 -8.86 -5.09 15.89
C LEU A 343 -7.98 -6.22 15.36
N ASN A 344 -7.26 -5.98 14.26
CA ASN A 344 -6.25 -6.91 13.72
C ASN A 344 -5.17 -7.27 14.73
N SER A 345 -4.79 -6.30 15.56
CA SER A 345 -3.79 -6.48 16.61
C SER A 345 -4.36 -7.22 17.81
N LYS A 346 -5.61 -6.89 18.21
CA LYS A 346 -6.33 -7.51 19.34
C LYS A 346 -6.71 -8.96 19.09
N PHE A 347 -6.91 -9.37 17.84
CA PHE A 347 -7.30 -10.73 17.48
C PHE A 347 -6.44 -11.81 18.15
N PHE A 348 -5.13 -11.59 18.21
CA PHE A 348 -4.19 -12.54 18.82
C PHE A 348 -4.11 -12.48 20.34
N GLY A 349 -4.78 -11.51 20.97
CA GLY A 349 -4.90 -11.40 22.42
C GLY A 349 -6.24 -11.89 22.96
N ALA A 350 -7.13 -12.42 22.11
CA ALA A 350 -8.38 -13.03 22.57
C ALA A 350 -8.09 -14.36 23.27
N GLU A 351 -8.58 -14.51 24.51
CA GLU A 351 -8.40 -15.73 25.32
C GLU A 351 -9.65 -16.62 25.28
N THR A 352 -10.78 -16.09 24.80
CA THR A 352 -12.07 -16.79 24.71
C THR A 352 -12.69 -16.71 23.33
N THR A 353 -13.54 -17.69 23.00
CA THR A 353 -14.32 -17.71 21.75
C THR A 353 -15.23 -16.49 21.65
N GLU A 354 -15.76 -16.02 22.78
CA GLU A 354 -16.62 -14.85 22.89
C GLU A 354 -15.87 -13.57 22.49
N GLU A 355 -14.65 -13.37 23.00
CA GLU A 355 -13.80 -12.24 22.63
C GLU A 355 -13.42 -12.27 21.14
N GLU A 356 -13.01 -13.43 20.61
CA GLU A 356 -12.70 -13.57 19.18
C GLU A 356 -13.94 -13.25 18.33
N THR A 357 -15.11 -13.76 18.73
CA THR A 357 -16.38 -13.53 18.04
C THR A 357 -16.74 -12.04 18.02
N GLN A 358 -16.55 -11.33 19.13
CA GLN A 358 -16.77 -9.88 19.18
C GLN A 358 -15.85 -9.12 18.22
N ILE A 359 -14.56 -9.48 18.17
CA ILE A 359 -13.59 -8.87 17.25
C ILE A 359 -14.01 -9.10 15.80
N ARG A 360 -14.33 -10.36 15.43
CA ARG A 360 -14.77 -10.71 14.06
C ARG A 360 -16.06 -9.98 13.68
N ASN A 361 -17.05 -9.97 14.56
CA ASN A 361 -18.32 -9.29 14.30
C ASN A 361 -18.11 -7.79 14.08
N ARG A 362 -17.23 -7.14 14.87
CA ARG A 362 -16.92 -5.72 14.66
C ARG A 362 -16.22 -5.48 13.32
N LYS A 363 -15.28 -6.36 12.93
CA LYS A 363 -14.65 -6.29 11.60
C LYS A 363 -15.66 -6.41 10.46
N PHE A 364 -16.63 -7.31 10.57
CA PHE A 364 -17.72 -7.42 9.59
C PHE A 364 -18.57 -6.14 9.54
N ALA A 365 -18.88 -5.55 10.69
CA ALA A 365 -19.60 -4.27 10.75
C ALA A 365 -18.80 -3.13 10.11
N ILE A 366 -17.50 -3.04 10.36
CA ILE A 366 -16.62 -2.03 9.72
C ILE A 366 -16.66 -2.16 8.19
N ALA A 367 -16.61 -3.38 7.66
CA ALA A 367 -16.70 -3.60 6.22
C ALA A 367 -18.04 -3.11 5.62
N GLN A 368 -19.14 -3.31 6.35
CA GLN A 368 -20.46 -2.75 5.97
C GLN A 368 -20.45 -1.22 6.03
N GLU A 369 -19.89 -0.62 7.08
CA GLU A 369 -19.80 0.83 7.20
C GLU A 369 -18.96 1.47 6.09
N PHE A 370 -17.90 0.80 5.60
CA PHE A 370 -17.20 1.25 4.39
C PHE A 370 -18.10 1.26 3.16
N THR A 371 -18.98 0.27 3.04
CA THR A 371 -19.96 0.17 1.94
C THR A 371 -20.95 1.32 2.02
N ASP A 372 -21.37 1.70 3.23
CA ASP A 372 -22.29 2.82 3.48
C ASP A 372 -21.70 4.19 3.12
N LEU A 373 -20.37 4.30 2.97
CA LEU A 373 -19.71 5.52 2.49
C LEU A 373 -19.84 5.71 0.96
N CYS A 374 -20.30 4.68 0.24
CA CYS A 374 -20.53 4.78 -1.20
C CYS A 374 -21.73 5.68 -1.48
N LYS A 375 -21.52 6.74 -2.26
CA LYS A 375 -22.61 7.61 -2.72
C LYS A 375 -22.79 7.53 -4.24
N PRO A 376 -24.03 7.49 -4.75
CA PRO A 376 -24.27 7.52 -6.19
C PRO A 376 -23.85 8.88 -6.78
N ILE A 377 -23.40 8.86 -8.04
CA ILE A 377 -23.07 10.06 -8.82
C ILE A 377 -23.74 10.01 -10.19
N GLU A 378 -23.87 11.17 -10.83
CA GLU A 378 -24.51 11.27 -12.15
C GLU A 378 -23.55 10.88 -13.29
N LEU A 379 -24.10 10.28 -14.35
CA LEU A 379 -23.42 10.00 -15.62
C LEU A 379 -23.84 11.08 -16.62
N ASN A 380 -23.03 12.14 -16.75
CA ASN A 380 -23.38 13.35 -17.50
C ASN A 380 -22.61 13.47 -18.81
#